data_AF-A0A1B9GFP2-F1
#
_entry.id   AF-A0A1B9GFP2-F1
#
_cell.length_a   1.000
_cell.length_b   1.000
_cell.length_c   1.000
_cell.angle_alpha   90.00
_cell.angle_beta   90.00
_cell.angle_gamma   90.00
#
_symmetry.space_group_name_H-M   'P 1'
#
loop_
_entity.id
_entity.type
_entity.pdbx_description
1 polymer ?
#
loop_
_entity_poly.entity_id
_entity_poly.type
_entity_poly.pdbx_seq_one_letter_code
_entity_poly.pdbx_strand_id
1 'polypeptide(L)'
;MLIKPPEGLSHRFRKITRSIRTLTRRLLGPSKPTTLDLPGPSSSLTLSSTIGSKSYTYRPDSLFNRLTIPHALYPFLLVWIGCFIILVRQQYYTPNTPEIISCNAAPWDNWPPDICGINGGNCKNDLESIDTKSFRCLGGCANSKLGNPRYVGSEKVDGRALVIGGGNDEGTYRADSWLCPSALHSSLISPTLGGCINFHALPYPAGHSNYKSSFSNNIKSTAFQPSYPGAYRISSYGSSAGCLDLHYIVTGFNAFCLLFTTLLLKPPQSLLFIILLVGGYFHLTIFADPPSIPPNWETIFAGLPPILLAGYWFWKLSFKRTLAGFRELPLEVGIWQGAGYWLGVESSTIFGKLPITRLGYDALDPAGVISLVCIIVVAVIVVLIQAWEMRKYGLLRYYLIRYIPLIPLLIILAFIPNYSLRLHHYLFAIIAIPVLSLPNRISLFGQAFALGLFLDGTGRWGWDGLIQLTGSLVGDANTGSLIPSFWSNLTTATTIHFDPIYAIEKVYNVTGFSVLVDDIQNSGDYTTASIDMTTLNLTEGMDHYLRIAYIANGTSLDFTDPVVWYANQSWSELWSGNSDGAGNASMGL
;
A
#
# COMPACT_ATOMS: atom_id res chain seq x y z
N MET A 1 55.37 -39.92 12.69
CA MET A 1 55.76 -40.03 11.26
C MET A 1 55.10 -38.87 10.53
N LEU A 2 55.80 -37.73 10.41
CA LEU A 2 55.30 -36.52 9.77
C LEU A 2 55.43 -36.68 8.25
N ILE A 3 54.31 -36.90 7.57
CA ILE A 3 54.26 -36.89 6.10
C ILE A 3 54.50 -35.44 5.67
N LYS A 4 55.74 -35.13 5.26
CA LYS A 4 56.05 -33.90 4.51
C LYS A 4 55.16 -33.86 3.27
N PRO A 5 54.40 -32.78 3.03
CA PRO A 5 53.67 -32.66 1.77
C PRO A 5 54.66 -32.61 0.60
N PRO A 6 54.33 -33.23 -0.55
CA PRO A 6 55.26 -33.33 -1.67
C PRO A 6 55.65 -31.94 -2.18
N GLU A 7 56.96 -31.69 -2.29
CA GLU A 7 57.57 -30.37 -2.53
C GLU A 7 57.14 -29.69 -3.84
N GLY A 8 56.54 -30.43 -4.78
CA GLY A 8 55.96 -29.89 -6.03
C GLY A 8 54.54 -29.31 -5.92
N LEU A 9 53.72 -29.76 -4.95
CA LEU A 9 52.34 -29.27 -4.79
C LEU A 9 52.33 -27.81 -4.30
N SER A 10 53.32 -27.46 -3.47
CA SER A 10 53.43 -26.14 -2.83
C SER A 10 53.62 -24.99 -3.83
N HIS A 11 54.36 -25.22 -4.91
CA HIS A 11 54.65 -24.19 -5.92
C HIS A 11 53.44 -23.94 -6.84
N ARG A 12 52.77 -25.00 -7.29
CA ARG A 12 51.50 -24.89 -8.05
C ARG A 12 50.42 -24.22 -7.21
N PHE A 13 50.25 -24.62 -5.94
CA PHE A 13 49.32 -23.96 -5.01
C PHE A 13 49.66 -22.49 -4.78
N ARG A 14 50.94 -22.13 -4.62
CA ARG A 14 51.37 -20.72 -4.50
C ARG A 14 51.09 -19.90 -5.75
N LYS A 15 51.28 -20.47 -6.95
CA LYS A 15 50.97 -19.81 -8.23
C LYS A 15 49.47 -19.61 -8.43
N ILE A 16 48.66 -20.62 -8.09
CA ILE A 16 47.20 -20.57 -8.14
C ILE A 16 46.67 -19.53 -7.14
N THR A 17 47.11 -19.60 -5.88
CA THR A 17 46.67 -18.65 -4.84
C THR A 17 47.11 -17.21 -5.13
N ARG A 18 48.29 -16.99 -5.73
CA ARG A 18 48.71 -15.67 -6.20
C ARG A 18 47.84 -15.17 -7.34
N SER A 19 47.56 -16.01 -8.33
CA SER A 19 46.69 -15.65 -9.47
C SER A 19 45.26 -15.33 -9.01
N ILE A 20 44.71 -16.14 -8.09
CA ILE A 20 43.43 -15.89 -7.44
C ILE A 20 43.47 -14.56 -6.70
N ARG A 21 44.47 -14.30 -5.84
CA ARG A 21 44.58 -13.02 -5.11
C ARG A 21 44.65 -11.81 -6.05
N THR A 22 45.40 -11.91 -7.14
CA THR A 22 45.50 -10.83 -8.13
C THR A 22 44.16 -10.61 -8.84
N LEU A 23 43.48 -11.68 -9.24
CA LEU A 23 42.14 -11.60 -9.84
C LEU A 23 41.11 -11.04 -8.84
N THR A 24 41.10 -11.53 -7.60
CA THR A 24 40.21 -11.03 -6.54
C THR A 24 40.45 -9.56 -6.26
N ARG A 25 41.70 -9.08 -6.21
CA ARG A 25 42.00 -7.65 -6.07
C ARG A 25 41.56 -6.85 -7.30
N ARG A 26 41.67 -7.43 -8.50
CA ARG A 26 41.19 -6.86 -9.77
C ARG A 26 39.68 -7.02 -9.98
N LEU A 27 38.92 -7.65 -9.09
CA LEU A 27 37.46 -7.73 -9.17
C LEU A 27 36.80 -7.02 -8.01
N LEU A 28 37.26 -7.27 -6.79
CA LEU A 28 36.65 -6.82 -5.53
C LEU A 28 37.38 -5.64 -4.87
N GLY A 29 38.57 -5.28 -5.35
CA GLY A 29 39.37 -4.21 -4.77
C GLY A 29 40.21 -4.63 -3.56
N PRO A 30 40.67 -3.67 -2.74
CA PRO A 30 41.43 -3.94 -1.51
C PRO A 30 40.67 -4.86 -0.55
N SER A 31 41.41 -5.67 0.23
CA SER A 31 40.81 -6.62 1.18
C SER A 31 40.27 -5.97 2.46
N LYS A 32 40.68 -4.73 2.73
CA LYS A 32 40.23 -3.93 3.87
C LYS A 32 39.80 -2.55 3.37
N PRO A 33 38.80 -1.91 4.01
CA PRO A 33 38.44 -0.55 3.71
C PRO A 33 39.65 0.39 3.83
N THR A 34 39.77 1.31 2.88
CA THR A 34 40.70 2.45 2.94
C THR A 34 40.11 3.48 3.93
N THR A 35 40.86 4.50 4.34
CA THR A 35 40.54 5.49 5.40
C THR A 35 39.05 5.85 5.55
N LEU A 36 38.62 6.12 6.80
CA LEU A 36 37.24 6.51 7.11
C LEU A 36 36.77 7.76 6.36
N ASP A 37 37.68 8.68 6.08
CA ASP A 37 37.41 9.90 5.31
C ASP A 37 37.67 9.64 3.82
N LEU A 38 36.57 9.58 3.07
CA LEU A 38 36.57 9.50 1.61
C LEU A 38 36.52 10.91 1.03
N PRO A 39 37.18 11.17 -0.12
CA PRO A 39 37.13 12.49 -0.74
C PRO A 39 35.69 12.85 -1.14
N GLY A 40 35.28 14.08 -0.86
CA GLY A 40 33.99 14.61 -1.27
C GLY A 40 33.91 14.88 -2.79
N PRO A 41 32.69 14.99 -3.34
CA PRO A 41 32.51 15.27 -4.76
C PRO A 41 32.77 16.74 -5.09
N SER A 42 33.08 17.03 -6.35
CA SER A 42 33.05 18.41 -6.88
C SER A 42 31.60 18.88 -7.07
N SER A 43 31.37 20.20 -7.10
CA SER A 43 30.06 20.79 -7.45
C SER A 43 29.61 20.35 -8.85
N SER A 44 28.30 20.09 -9.03
CA SER A 44 27.73 19.61 -10.31
C SER A 44 27.64 20.72 -11.34
N LEU A 45 27.44 21.95 -10.87
CA LEU A 45 27.28 23.13 -11.70
C LEU A 45 28.48 24.04 -11.47
N THR A 46 29.28 24.20 -12.52
CA THR A 46 30.36 25.17 -12.56
C THR A 46 30.18 26.02 -13.80
N LEU A 47 29.93 27.32 -13.61
CA LEU A 47 29.87 28.28 -14.71
C LEU A 47 31.24 28.92 -14.82
N SER A 48 31.94 28.67 -15.93
CA SER A 48 33.21 29.33 -16.22
C SER A 48 33.03 30.32 -17.37
N SER A 49 33.47 31.56 -17.17
CA SER A 49 33.55 32.57 -18.22
C SER A 49 34.98 33.09 -18.31
N THR A 50 35.50 33.23 -19.53
CA THR A 50 36.84 33.76 -19.77
C THR A 50 36.71 35.12 -20.45
N ILE A 51 37.25 36.17 -19.81
CA ILE A 51 37.24 37.53 -20.33
C ILE A 51 38.71 37.97 -20.46
N GLY A 52 39.20 38.06 -21.70
CA GLY A 52 40.61 38.33 -21.99
C GLY A 52 41.52 37.20 -21.48
N SER A 53 42.53 37.54 -20.68
CA SER A 53 43.45 36.58 -20.05
C SER A 53 42.98 36.03 -18.71
N LYS A 54 41.79 36.44 -18.21
CA LYS A 54 41.27 36.04 -16.91
C LYS A 54 40.11 35.06 -17.04
N SER A 55 40.22 33.91 -16.39
CA SER A 55 39.13 32.95 -16.22
C SER A 55 38.41 33.16 -14.89
N TYR A 56 37.09 33.34 -14.94
CA TYR A 56 36.21 33.44 -13.80
C TYR A 56 35.42 32.14 -13.65
N THR A 57 35.45 31.56 -12.46
CA THR A 57 34.73 30.31 -12.16
C THR A 57 33.73 30.57 -11.05
N TYR A 58 32.44 30.46 -11.38
CA TYR A 58 31.33 30.59 -10.46
C TYR A 58 30.74 29.22 -10.13
N ARG A 59 30.49 29.00 -8.83
CA ARG A 59 29.82 27.80 -8.32
C ARG A 59 28.57 28.26 -7.59
N PRO A 60 27.35 27.80 -7.94
CA PRO A 60 26.13 28.21 -7.26
C PRO A 60 26.16 28.00 -5.74
N ASP A 61 26.79 26.90 -5.27
CA ASP A 61 27.00 26.64 -3.84
C ASP A 61 27.73 27.79 -3.13
N SER A 62 28.63 28.51 -3.82
CA SER A 62 29.34 29.66 -3.24
C SER A 62 28.42 30.84 -2.93
N LEU A 63 27.32 31.02 -3.67
CA LEU A 63 26.32 32.03 -3.37
C LEU A 63 25.56 31.65 -2.09
N PHE A 64 25.04 30.43 -2.02
CA PHE A 64 24.33 29.96 -0.82
C PHE A 64 25.24 30.00 0.40
N ASN A 65 26.50 29.58 0.27
CA ASN A 65 27.51 29.69 1.32
C ASN A 65 27.76 31.13 1.81
N ARG A 66 27.52 32.15 0.98
CA ARG A 66 27.61 33.57 1.35
C ARG A 66 26.32 34.11 1.95
N LEU A 67 25.17 33.63 1.48
CA LEU A 67 23.84 34.05 1.93
C LEU A 67 23.41 33.37 3.23
N THR A 68 24.22 32.49 3.81
CA THR A 68 23.80 31.71 4.98
C THR A 68 23.60 32.57 6.22
N ILE A 69 22.54 32.25 6.97
CA ILE A 69 22.17 32.93 8.21
C ILE A 69 22.03 31.89 9.33
N PRO A 70 23.13 31.31 9.82
CA PRO A 70 23.09 30.18 10.76
C PRO A 70 22.43 30.52 12.10
N HIS A 71 22.50 31.79 12.54
CA HIS A 71 21.85 32.25 13.77
C HIS A 71 20.31 32.18 13.71
N ALA A 72 19.72 32.20 12.51
CA ALA A 72 18.29 32.08 12.31
C ALA A 72 17.79 30.62 12.37
N LEU A 73 18.68 29.62 12.46
CA LEU A 73 18.32 28.20 12.41
C LEU A 73 17.32 27.79 13.50
N TYR A 74 17.65 27.98 14.77
CA TYR A 74 16.76 27.56 15.87
C TYR A 74 15.45 28.36 15.93
N PRO A 75 15.45 29.71 15.78
CA PRO A 75 14.21 30.47 15.65
C PRO A 75 13.32 29.97 14.51
N PHE A 76 13.90 29.69 13.33
CA PHE A 76 13.16 29.15 12.20
C PHE A 76 12.57 27.78 12.50
N LEU A 77 13.33 26.87 13.14
CA LEU A 77 12.82 25.55 13.51
C LEU A 77 11.66 25.64 14.51
N LEU A 78 11.70 26.58 15.47
CA LEU A 78 10.59 26.80 16.39
C LEU A 78 9.34 27.31 15.66
N VAL A 79 9.50 28.24 14.71
CA VAL A 79 8.40 28.71 13.86
C VAL A 79 7.84 27.58 13.01
N TRP A 80 8.70 26.78 12.38
CA TRP A 80 8.28 25.64 11.57
C TRP A 80 7.48 24.63 12.38
N ILE A 81 7.96 24.23 13.57
CA ILE A 81 7.24 23.32 14.48
C ILE A 81 5.90 23.95 14.92
N GLY A 82 5.88 25.24 15.27
CA GLY A 82 4.65 25.95 15.63
C GLY A 82 3.61 25.95 14.51
N CYS A 83 4.03 26.26 13.27
CA CYS A 83 3.17 26.18 12.10
C CYS A 83 2.68 24.76 11.83
N PHE A 84 3.55 23.75 11.97
CA PHE A 84 3.18 22.35 11.81
C PHE A 84 2.09 21.95 12.82
N ILE A 85 2.24 22.30 14.09
CA ILE A 85 1.22 22.04 15.13
C ILE A 85 -0.11 22.72 14.80
N ILE A 86 -0.08 23.96 14.28
CA ILE A 86 -1.29 24.66 13.84
C ILE A 86 -1.95 23.91 12.67
N LEU A 87 -1.18 23.40 11.71
CA LEU A 87 -1.70 22.63 10.58
C LEU A 87 -2.31 21.29 11.04
N VAL A 88 -1.70 20.62 12.03
CA VAL A 88 -2.28 19.41 12.65
C VAL A 88 -3.63 19.74 13.30
N ARG A 89 -3.69 20.85 14.03
CA ARG A 89 -4.94 21.35 14.60
C ARG A 89 -6.00 21.61 13.52
N GLN A 90 -5.62 22.23 12.40
CA GLN A 90 -6.55 22.50 11.31
C GLN A 90 -7.07 21.22 10.64
N GLN A 91 -6.21 20.20 10.48
CA GLN A 91 -6.59 18.93 9.88
C GLN A 91 -7.56 18.12 10.75
N TYR A 92 -7.34 18.05 12.07
CA TYR A 92 -8.03 17.08 12.94
C TYR A 92 -8.87 17.67 14.08
N TYR A 93 -8.60 18.90 14.50
CA TYR A 93 -9.13 19.46 15.77
C TYR A 93 -9.90 20.77 15.57
N THR A 94 -10.36 21.04 14.35
CA THR A 94 -11.20 22.19 14.07
C THR A 94 -12.62 21.91 14.58
N PRO A 95 -13.18 22.74 15.48
CA PRO A 95 -14.52 22.52 16.02
C PRO A 95 -15.58 22.65 14.91
N ASN A 96 -16.70 21.96 15.09
CA ASN A 96 -17.85 22.00 14.17
C ASN A 96 -17.52 21.57 12.74
N THR A 97 -16.52 20.71 12.56
CA THR A 97 -16.22 20.07 11.28
C THR A 97 -16.74 18.64 11.25
N PRO A 98 -17.20 18.13 10.09
CA PRO A 98 -17.62 16.74 9.95
C PRO A 98 -16.52 15.74 10.31
N GLU A 99 -16.94 14.56 10.79
CA GLU A 99 -16.03 13.46 11.14
C GLU A 99 -15.27 12.96 9.89
N ILE A 100 -13.97 12.72 10.04
CA ILE A 100 -13.14 12.21 8.96
C ILE A 100 -13.29 10.68 8.90
N ILE A 101 -13.60 10.17 7.72
CA ILE A 101 -13.76 8.73 7.47
C ILE A 101 -12.68 8.20 6.52
N SER A 102 -12.45 6.90 6.55
CA SER A 102 -11.53 6.24 5.61
C SER A 102 -12.10 6.22 4.19
N CYS A 103 -11.22 6.14 3.20
CA CYS A 103 -11.63 6.12 1.79
C CYS A 103 -12.43 4.87 1.39
N ASN A 104 -12.34 3.79 2.15
CA ASN A 104 -13.07 2.54 1.96
C ASN A 104 -14.27 2.38 2.91
N ALA A 105 -14.61 3.39 3.72
CA ALA A 105 -15.76 3.31 4.61
C ALA A 105 -17.07 3.21 3.81
N ALA A 106 -17.92 2.27 4.19
CA ALA A 106 -19.30 2.14 3.74
C ALA A 106 -20.24 2.04 4.94
N PRO A 107 -21.53 2.42 4.79
CA PRO A 107 -22.56 2.09 5.79
C PRO A 107 -22.58 0.60 6.13
N TRP A 108 -22.50 -0.26 5.11
CA TRP A 108 -22.40 -1.71 5.25
C TRP A 108 -20.98 -2.14 4.85
N ASP A 109 -20.04 -2.02 5.78
CA ASP A 109 -18.61 -2.24 5.53
C ASP A 109 -18.18 -3.72 5.62
N ASN A 110 -19.04 -4.57 6.20
CA ASN A 110 -18.72 -5.96 6.48
C ASN A 110 -18.93 -6.86 5.25
N TRP A 111 -17.87 -7.56 4.86
CA TRP A 111 -17.87 -8.63 3.86
C TRP A 111 -17.36 -9.93 4.50
N PRO A 112 -17.91 -11.13 4.18
CA PRO A 112 -18.95 -11.44 3.20
C PRO A 112 -20.36 -10.88 3.52
N PRO A 113 -21.27 -10.85 2.51
CA PRO A 113 -22.59 -10.19 2.64
C PRO A 113 -23.51 -10.74 3.74
N ASP A 114 -23.26 -11.96 4.22
CA ASP A 114 -24.07 -12.61 5.25
C ASP A 114 -23.77 -12.13 6.68
N ILE A 115 -22.73 -11.31 6.88
CA ILE A 115 -22.51 -10.64 8.17
C ILE A 115 -23.68 -9.73 8.53
N CYS A 116 -24.31 -9.09 7.53
CA CYS A 116 -25.50 -8.28 7.74
C CYS A 116 -26.75 -9.10 8.06
N GLY A 117 -26.66 -10.43 8.08
CA GLY A 117 -27.74 -11.33 8.45
C GLY A 117 -28.87 -11.36 7.43
N ILE A 118 -29.93 -12.11 7.79
CA ILE A 118 -31.11 -12.29 6.95
C ILE A 118 -31.72 -10.94 6.58
N ASN A 119 -31.89 -10.70 5.27
CA ASN A 119 -32.39 -9.47 4.66
C ASN A 119 -31.60 -8.19 5.04
N GLY A 120 -30.38 -8.32 5.57
CA GLY A 120 -29.58 -7.18 6.04
C GLY A 120 -29.98 -6.64 7.41
N GLY A 121 -30.78 -7.41 8.18
CA GLY A 121 -31.35 -6.96 9.45
C GLY A 121 -30.32 -6.53 10.50
N ASN A 122 -29.13 -7.15 10.53
CA ASN A 122 -28.09 -6.81 11.51
C ASN A 122 -27.44 -5.46 11.21
N CYS A 123 -27.38 -5.06 9.93
CA CYS A 123 -26.78 -3.80 9.47
C CYS A 123 -27.80 -2.65 9.38
N LYS A 124 -29.05 -2.86 9.83
CA LYS A 124 -30.09 -1.82 9.86
C LYS A 124 -29.63 -0.60 10.68
N ASN A 125 -29.18 -0.83 11.91
CA ASN A 125 -28.78 0.23 12.81
C ASN A 125 -27.54 0.97 12.31
N ASP A 126 -26.62 0.28 11.61
CA ASP A 126 -25.42 0.89 11.03
C ASP A 126 -25.79 1.94 9.98
N LEU A 127 -26.82 1.68 9.16
CA LEU A 127 -27.34 2.61 8.17
C LEU A 127 -28.16 3.76 8.80
N GLU A 128 -29.10 3.44 9.68
CA GLU A 128 -30.02 4.43 10.26
C GLU A 128 -29.33 5.36 11.26
N SER A 129 -28.33 4.87 12.02
CA SER A 129 -27.63 5.67 13.04
C SER A 129 -26.73 6.76 12.46
N ILE A 130 -26.41 6.69 11.16
CA ILE A 130 -25.62 7.68 10.45
C ILE A 130 -26.45 8.57 9.52
N ASP A 131 -27.76 8.35 9.46
CA ASP A 131 -28.65 9.22 8.68
C ASP A 131 -28.53 10.68 9.14
N THR A 132 -28.61 11.61 8.19
CA THR A 132 -28.44 13.05 8.37
C THR A 132 -27.08 13.51 8.93
N LYS A 133 -26.11 12.60 9.11
CA LYS A 133 -24.75 12.98 9.51
C LYS A 133 -23.97 13.55 8.32
N SER A 134 -22.98 14.35 8.65
CA SER A 134 -22.00 14.84 7.67
C SER A 134 -20.67 14.12 7.87
N PHE A 135 -19.99 13.87 6.77
CA PHE A 135 -18.68 13.21 6.76
C PHE A 135 -17.67 14.01 5.94
N ARG A 136 -16.40 13.91 6.33
CA ARG A 136 -15.27 14.49 5.63
C ARG A 136 -14.41 13.39 5.02
N CYS A 137 -14.21 13.49 3.71
CA CYS A 137 -13.37 12.62 2.92
C CYS A 137 -12.03 13.30 2.66
N LEU A 138 -10.94 12.55 2.86
CA LEU A 138 -9.60 13.02 2.53
C LEU A 138 -9.34 13.00 1.02
N GLY A 139 -8.26 13.66 0.60
CA GLY A 139 -7.79 13.64 -0.78
C GLY A 139 -7.26 12.26 -1.17
N GLY A 140 -7.24 11.97 -2.46
CA GLY A 140 -6.64 10.73 -2.96
C GLY A 140 -7.50 9.47 -2.85
N CYS A 141 -8.71 9.54 -2.27
CA CYS A 141 -9.64 8.39 -2.19
C CYS A 141 -10.05 7.83 -3.56
N ALA A 142 -9.85 8.57 -4.65
CA ALA A 142 -10.03 8.07 -6.02
C ALA A 142 -9.08 6.89 -6.36
N ASN A 143 -7.95 6.78 -5.65
CA ASN A 143 -6.96 5.73 -5.88
C ASN A 143 -7.18 4.50 -4.99
N SER A 144 -8.12 4.56 -4.05
CA SER A 144 -8.48 3.41 -3.21
C SER A 144 -9.21 2.37 -4.05
N LYS A 145 -8.70 1.14 -4.02
CA LYS A 145 -9.19 0.01 -4.83
C LYS A 145 -9.49 -1.16 -3.92
N LEU A 146 -10.44 -1.99 -4.31
CA LEU A 146 -10.66 -3.29 -3.67
C LEU A 146 -9.35 -4.09 -3.68
N GLY A 147 -8.97 -4.61 -2.52
CA GLY A 147 -7.83 -5.50 -2.38
C GLY A 147 -8.14 -6.91 -2.87
N ASN A 148 -9.39 -7.35 -2.68
CA ASN A 148 -9.91 -8.65 -3.07
C ASN A 148 -11.18 -8.48 -3.94
N PRO A 149 -11.39 -9.34 -4.94
CA PRO A 149 -12.54 -9.24 -5.83
C PRO A 149 -13.85 -9.47 -5.08
N ARG A 150 -14.88 -8.71 -5.44
CA ARG A 150 -16.24 -8.85 -4.88
C ARG A 150 -17.26 -8.99 -6.00
N TYR A 151 -18.26 -9.84 -5.80
CA TYR A 151 -19.38 -9.95 -6.72
C TYR A 151 -20.45 -8.90 -6.41
N VAL A 152 -20.96 -8.27 -7.47
CA VAL A 152 -22.16 -7.43 -7.44
C VAL A 152 -23.11 -8.01 -8.49
N GLY A 153 -24.11 -8.76 -8.03
CA GLY A 153 -24.88 -9.65 -8.91
C GLY A 153 -23.95 -10.63 -9.63
N SER A 154 -23.93 -10.59 -10.97
CA SER A 154 -23.04 -11.41 -11.81
C SER A 154 -21.69 -10.74 -12.13
N GLU A 155 -21.50 -9.46 -11.82
CA GLU A 155 -20.26 -8.74 -12.15
C GLU A 155 -19.20 -8.94 -11.05
N LYS A 156 -18.04 -9.48 -11.42
CA LYS A 156 -16.85 -9.55 -10.55
C LYS A 156 -16.13 -8.20 -10.57
N VAL A 157 -16.27 -7.45 -9.48
CA VAL A 157 -15.61 -6.15 -9.28
C VAL A 157 -14.24 -6.37 -8.66
N ASP A 158 -13.18 -6.07 -9.41
CA ASP A 158 -11.78 -6.17 -8.95
C ASP A 158 -10.95 -4.95 -9.38
N GLY A 159 -9.97 -4.57 -8.58
CA GLY A 159 -8.98 -3.54 -8.91
C GLY A 159 -9.55 -2.12 -9.08
N ARG A 160 -10.78 -1.87 -8.64
CA ARG A 160 -11.46 -0.56 -8.66
C ARG A 160 -12.20 -0.28 -7.34
N ALA A 161 -12.62 0.96 -7.13
CA ALA A 161 -13.44 1.33 -5.97
C ALA A 161 -14.81 0.65 -6.03
N LEU A 162 -15.32 0.19 -4.88
CA LEU A 162 -16.65 -0.40 -4.79
C LEU A 162 -17.72 0.70 -4.75
N VAL A 163 -18.33 0.96 -5.89
CA VAL A 163 -19.43 1.93 -6.03
C VAL A 163 -20.52 1.27 -6.87
N ILE A 164 -21.74 1.19 -6.34
CA ILE A 164 -22.89 0.56 -6.99
C ILE A 164 -24.01 1.61 -7.10
N GLY A 165 -24.45 1.88 -8.32
CA GLY A 165 -25.46 2.91 -8.63
C GLY A 165 -24.89 4.31 -8.87
N GLY A 166 -25.66 5.33 -8.49
CA GLY A 166 -25.32 6.74 -8.65
C GLY A 166 -25.60 7.33 -10.04
N GLY A 167 -25.95 6.51 -11.03
CA GLY A 167 -26.24 6.96 -12.41
C GLY A 167 -27.69 7.37 -12.68
N ASN A 168 -28.57 7.32 -11.67
CA ASN A 168 -29.93 7.87 -11.74
C ASN A 168 -29.94 9.36 -11.39
N ASP A 169 -31.05 10.04 -11.71
CA ASP A 169 -31.18 11.49 -11.53
C ASP A 169 -31.01 11.93 -10.06
N GLU A 170 -31.42 11.09 -9.11
CA GLU A 170 -31.27 11.35 -7.67
C GLU A 170 -29.92 10.88 -7.08
N GLY A 171 -29.06 10.23 -7.87
CA GLY A 171 -27.75 9.75 -7.41
C GLY A 171 -27.83 8.76 -6.24
N THR A 172 -28.63 7.70 -6.37
CA THR A 172 -28.85 6.68 -5.34
C THR A 172 -27.76 5.61 -5.38
N TYR A 173 -27.12 5.35 -4.24
CA TYR A 173 -26.08 4.33 -4.07
C TYR A 173 -26.55 3.20 -3.16
N ARG A 174 -26.01 1.99 -3.37
CA ARG A 174 -26.26 0.84 -2.51
C ARG A 174 -25.48 0.98 -1.19
N ALA A 175 -26.02 0.48 -0.07
CA ALA A 175 -25.45 0.71 1.27
C ALA A 175 -24.03 0.15 1.49
N ASP A 176 -23.57 -0.77 0.65
CA ASP A 176 -22.21 -1.33 0.62
C ASP A 176 -21.26 -0.59 -0.33
N SER A 177 -21.71 0.51 -0.95
CA SER A 177 -20.86 1.39 -1.76
C SER A 177 -20.01 2.29 -0.86
N TRP A 178 -18.71 2.38 -1.15
CA TRP A 178 -17.79 3.25 -0.42
C TRP A 178 -18.18 4.72 -0.54
N LEU A 179 -18.27 5.40 0.59
CA LEU A 179 -18.89 6.71 0.69
C LEU A 179 -18.06 7.82 0.02
N CYS A 180 -16.75 7.86 0.27
CA CYS A 180 -15.86 8.87 -0.34
C CYS A 180 -15.69 8.70 -1.86
N PRO A 181 -15.48 7.49 -2.39
CA PRO A 181 -15.56 7.23 -3.83
C PRO A 181 -16.91 7.59 -4.45
N SER A 182 -18.03 7.36 -3.74
CA SER A 182 -19.36 7.78 -4.22
C SER A 182 -19.49 9.30 -4.29
N ALA A 183 -18.93 10.04 -3.33
CA ALA A 183 -18.86 11.51 -3.35
C ALA A 183 -17.99 12.07 -4.48
N LEU A 184 -16.91 11.37 -4.81
CA LEU A 184 -16.09 11.70 -5.98
C LEU A 184 -16.85 11.40 -7.27
N HIS A 185 -17.52 10.25 -7.35
CA HIS A 185 -18.33 9.86 -8.50
C HIS A 185 -19.45 10.87 -8.78
N SER A 186 -20.14 11.38 -7.74
CA SER A 186 -21.15 12.45 -7.86
C SER A 186 -20.59 13.86 -8.07
N SER A 187 -19.27 14.03 -8.16
CA SER A 187 -18.60 15.33 -8.32
C SER A 187 -18.87 16.34 -7.19
N LEU A 188 -19.21 15.86 -5.98
CA LEU A 188 -19.45 16.73 -4.82
C LEU A 188 -18.16 17.20 -4.13
N ILE A 189 -17.08 16.43 -4.27
CA ILE A 189 -15.79 16.69 -3.62
C ILE A 189 -14.61 16.61 -4.59
N SER A 190 -13.47 17.17 -4.20
CA SER A 190 -12.26 17.20 -5.04
C SER A 190 -11.48 15.88 -4.96
N PRO A 191 -11.01 15.32 -6.09
CA PRO A 191 -10.11 14.15 -6.08
C PRO A 191 -8.78 14.38 -5.34
N THR A 192 -8.30 15.62 -5.28
CA THR A 192 -6.99 15.97 -4.70
C THR A 192 -7.09 16.54 -3.30
N LEU A 193 -8.12 17.34 -3.02
CA LEU A 193 -8.29 18.04 -1.74
C LEU A 193 -9.40 17.45 -0.87
N GLY A 194 -10.09 16.40 -1.34
CA GLY A 194 -11.22 15.82 -0.62
C GLY A 194 -12.39 16.80 -0.50
N GLY A 195 -13.19 16.64 0.56
CA GLY A 195 -14.31 17.52 0.87
C GLY A 195 -15.27 16.93 1.90
N CYS A 196 -16.31 17.69 2.23
CA CYS A 196 -17.38 17.22 3.12
C CYS A 196 -18.67 16.96 2.34
N ILE A 197 -19.44 16.00 2.83
CA ILE A 197 -20.75 15.62 2.30
C ILE A 197 -21.76 15.44 3.42
N ASN A 198 -23.04 15.56 3.07
CA ASN A 198 -24.15 15.13 3.91
C ASN A 198 -24.64 13.76 3.45
N PHE A 199 -24.86 12.86 4.40
CA PHE A 199 -25.37 11.51 4.18
C PHE A 199 -26.88 11.46 4.44
N HIS A 200 -27.61 10.78 3.56
CA HIS A 200 -29.05 10.58 3.66
C HIS A 200 -29.37 9.12 3.38
N ALA A 201 -29.81 8.38 4.39
CA ALA A 201 -30.28 7.01 4.23
C ALA A 201 -31.64 6.99 3.52
N LEU A 202 -31.89 5.95 2.73
CA LEU A 202 -33.25 5.62 2.31
C LEU A 202 -33.89 4.70 3.37
N PRO A 203 -35.22 4.72 3.53
CA PRO A 203 -35.89 3.89 4.52
C PRO A 203 -35.59 2.41 4.33
N TYR A 204 -35.07 1.75 5.38
CA TYR A 204 -34.92 0.30 5.42
C TYR A 204 -36.27 -0.36 5.82
N PRO A 205 -36.67 -1.50 5.23
CA PRO A 205 -36.01 -2.25 4.16
C PRO A 205 -36.48 -1.86 2.75
N ALA A 206 -37.14 -0.70 2.58
CA ALA A 206 -37.67 -0.26 1.28
C ALA A 206 -36.55 -0.03 0.25
N GLY A 207 -35.40 0.50 0.70
CA GLY A 207 -34.17 0.57 -0.07
C GLY A 207 -34.34 1.21 -1.45
N HIS A 208 -33.74 0.58 -2.47
CA HIS A 208 -33.92 0.98 -3.87
C HIS A 208 -33.73 -0.22 -4.82
N SER A 209 -34.22 -0.09 -6.04
CA SER A 209 -34.02 -1.04 -7.13
C SER A 209 -33.53 -0.30 -8.37
N ASN A 210 -33.00 -1.01 -9.35
CA ASN A 210 -32.52 -0.46 -10.61
C ASN A 210 -31.41 0.60 -10.45
N TYR A 211 -30.37 0.25 -9.69
CA TYR A 211 -29.15 1.04 -9.57
C TYR A 211 -28.45 1.13 -10.94
N LYS A 212 -28.42 2.34 -11.52
CA LYS A 212 -27.81 2.58 -12.83
C LYS A 212 -26.31 2.81 -12.69
N SER A 213 -25.54 2.15 -13.55
CA SER A 213 -24.10 2.41 -13.71
C SER A 213 -23.86 3.73 -14.45
N SER A 214 -22.79 4.43 -14.06
CA SER A 214 -22.25 5.57 -14.77
C SER A 214 -20.74 5.65 -14.59
N PHE A 215 -20.10 6.56 -15.32
CA PHE A 215 -18.67 6.84 -15.22
C PHE A 215 -18.44 8.33 -15.03
N SER A 216 -17.77 8.69 -13.94
CA SER A 216 -17.51 10.08 -13.57
C SER A 216 -16.26 10.17 -12.69
N ASN A 217 -15.44 11.21 -12.89
CA ASN A 217 -14.17 11.44 -12.16
C ASN A 217 -13.23 10.21 -12.08
N ASN A 218 -13.15 9.45 -13.17
CA ASN A 218 -12.38 8.19 -13.27
C ASN A 218 -12.86 7.06 -12.34
N ILE A 219 -14.10 7.15 -11.85
CA ILE A 219 -14.76 6.11 -11.05
C ILE A 219 -15.89 5.54 -11.91
N LYS A 220 -15.84 4.23 -12.16
CA LYS A 220 -16.93 3.48 -12.81
C LYS A 220 -17.77 2.84 -11.71
N SER A 221 -19.06 3.16 -11.67
CA SER A 221 -19.99 2.47 -10.79
C SER A 221 -20.55 1.20 -11.44
N THR A 222 -20.97 0.23 -10.63
CA THR A 222 -21.59 -1.02 -11.06
C THR A 222 -23.11 -0.87 -11.11
N ALA A 223 -23.76 -1.48 -12.10
CA ALA A 223 -25.21 -1.55 -12.14
C ALA A 223 -25.72 -2.70 -11.28
N PHE A 224 -26.88 -2.54 -10.66
CA PHE A 224 -27.55 -3.61 -9.93
C PHE A 224 -29.05 -3.44 -10.07
N GLN A 225 -29.72 -4.38 -10.75
CA GLN A 225 -31.14 -4.24 -11.05
C GLN A 225 -32.04 -4.63 -9.86
N PRO A 226 -31.83 -5.77 -9.17
CA PRO A 226 -32.72 -6.22 -8.11
C PRO A 226 -32.91 -5.21 -6.98
N SER A 227 -33.99 -5.40 -6.23
CA SER A 227 -34.25 -4.59 -5.04
C SER A 227 -33.22 -4.91 -3.97
N TYR A 228 -32.59 -3.89 -3.41
CA TYR A 228 -31.64 -4.03 -2.32
C TYR A 228 -32.10 -3.21 -1.11
N PRO A 229 -32.16 -3.80 0.10
CA PRO A 229 -32.85 -3.19 1.25
C PRO A 229 -32.13 -1.98 1.84
N GLY A 230 -30.82 -1.84 1.64
CA GLY A 230 -30.02 -0.72 2.10
C GLY A 230 -29.60 0.22 0.98
N ALA A 231 -29.96 1.50 1.06
CA ALA A 231 -29.55 2.50 0.07
C ALA A 231 -29.30 3.87 0.72
N TYR A 232 -28.53 4.70 0.06
CA TYR A 232 -28.29 6.07 0.49
C TYR A 232 -28.14 7.05 -0.68
N ARG A 233 -28.24 8.33 -0.36
CA ARG A 233 -27.92 9.47 -1.21
C ARG A 233 -26.99 10.40 -0.48
N ILE A 234 -26.29 11.22 -1.25
CA ILE A 234 -25.34 12.19 -0.73
C ILE A 234 -25.63 13.57 -1.32
N SER A 235 -25.45 14.60 -0.50
CA SER A 235 -25.59 15.99 -0.95
C SER A 235 -24.41 16.83 -0.50
N SER A 236 -24.27 18.00 -1.13
CA SER A 236 -23.22 18.96 -0.77
C SER A 236 -23.39 19.43 0.69
N TYR A 237 -22.27 19.54 1.40
CA TYR A 237 -22.24 20.08 2.76
C TYR A 237 -22.55 21.59 2.81
N GLY A 238 -22.37 22.32 1.71
CA GLY A 238 -22.70 23.76 1.62
C GLY A 238 -21.65 24.70 2.21
N SER A 239 -20.63 24.20 2.92
CA SER A 239 -19.47 24.96 3.40
C SER A 239 -18.16 24.29 3.00
N SER A 240 -17.13 25.07 2.70
CA SER A 240 -15.77 24.57 2.45
C SER A 240 -14.84 24.68 3.67
N ALA A 241 -15.30 25.34 4.74
CA ALA A 241 -14.49 25.60 5.92
C ALA A 241 -14.22 24.30 6.69
N GLY A 242 -12.94 23.94 6.84
CA GLY A 242 -12.53 22.74 7.59
C GLY A 242 -12.76 21.42 6.84
N CYS A 243 -13.03 21.46 5.53
CA CYS A 243 -13.33 20.27 4.72
C CYS A 243 -12.17 19.83 3.82
N LEU A 244 -11.14 20.65 3.67
CA LEU A 244 -10.01 20.38 2.79
C LEU A 244 -9.01 19.45 3.46
N ASP A 245 -8.58 18.42 2.76
CA ASP A 245 -7.41 17.65 3.14
C ASP A 245 -6.12 18.48 2.99
N LEU A 246 -5.38 18.61 4.08
CA LEU A 246 -4.15 19.39 4.14
C LEU A 246 -2.90 18.61 3.71
N HIS A 247 -2.98 17.31 3.40
CA HIS A 247 -1.82 16.47 3.04
C HIS A 247 -0.88 17.14 2.03
N TYR A 248 -1.36 17.49 0.83
CA TYR A 248 -0.49 18.09 -0.19
C TYR A 248 0.00 19.49 0.18
N ILE A 249 -0.80 20.26 0.92
CA ILE A 249 -0.43 21.61 1.39
C ILE A 249 0.72 21.51 2.39
N VAL A 250 0.61 20.60 3.36
CA VAL A 250 1.62 20.37 4.39
C VAL A 250 2.89 19.76 3.78
N THR A 251 2.75 18.88 2.79
CA THR A 251 3.89 18.34 2.03
C THR A 251 4.66 19.46 1.34
N GLY A 252 3.97 20.35 0.62
CA GLY A 252 4.59 21.51 -0.01
C GLY A 252 5.26 22.45 0.99
N PHE A 253 4.60 22.73 2.11
CA PHE A 253 5.13 23.54 3.20
C PHE A 253 6.40 22.93 3.82
N ASN A 254 6.37 21.65 4.19
CA ASN A 254 7.52 20.96 4.76
C ASN A 254 8.67 20.83 3.75
N ALA A 255 8.37 20.61 2.47
CA ALA A 255 9.38 20.58 1.41
C ALA A 255 10.07 21.94 1.25
N PHE A 256 9.29 23.03 1.26
CA PHE A 256 9.84 24.38 1.24
C PHE A 256 10.70 24.67 2.48
N CYS A 257 10.22 24.34 3.68
CA CYS A 257 10.96 24.57 4.92
C CYS A 257 12.26 23.76 4.98
N LEU A 258 12.26 22.51 4.49
CA LEU A 258 13.47 21.69 4.38
C LEU A 258 14.46 22.28 3.37
N LEU A 259 13.98 22.74 2.21
CA LEU A 259 14.81 23.39 1.20
C LEU A 259 15.42 24.69 1.73
N PHE A 260 14.63 25.52 2.40
CA PHE A 260 15.09 26.76 3.04
C PHE A 260 16.16 26.47 4.11
N THR A 261 15.91 25.45 4.95
CA THR A 261 16.85 25.03 6.00
C THR A 261 18.19 24.59 5.40
N THR A 262 18.16 23.76 4.37
CA THR A 262 19.38 23.23 3.72
C THR A 262 20.17 24.32 2.98
N LEU A 263 19.49 25.20 2.25
CA LEU A 263 20.14 26.24 1.45
C LEU A 263 20.68 27.42 2.27
N LEU A 264 19.93 27.89 3.27
CA LEU A 264 20.20 29.18 3.93
C LEU A 264 20.62 29.07 5.39
N LEU A 265 20.29 27.98 6.09
CA LEU A 265 20.51 27.89 7.55
C LEU A 265 21.70 27.03 7.95
N LYS A 266 22.35 26.34 7.01
CA LYS A 266 23.56 25.51 7.22
C LYS A 266 23.47 24.64 8.50
N PRO A 267 22.44 23.77 8.62
CA PRO A 267 22.28 22.95 9.81
C PRO A 267 23.49 22.01 10.00
N PRO A 268 23.88 21.71 11.25
CA PRO A 268 24.75 20.58 11.53
C PRO A 268 24.19 19.30 10.88
N GLN A 269 25.06 18.46 10.31
CA GLN A 269 24.62 17.27 9.55
C GLN A 269 23.78 16.29 10.38
N SER A 270 24.09 16.16 11.67
CA SER A 270 23.30 15.35 12.60
C SER A 270 21.91 15.94 12.80
N LEU A 271 21.78 17.26 12.90
CA LEU A 271 20.49 17.93 13.04
C LEU A 271 19.66 17.79 11.76
N LEU A 272 20.27 17.95 10.58
CA LEU A 272 19.58 17.72 9.31
C LEU A 272 19.05 16.28 9.23
N PHE A 273 19.84 15.29 9.62
CA PHE A 273 19.39 13.90 9.66
C PHE A 273 18.21 13.70 10.63
N ILE A 274 18.24 14.31 11.82
CA ILE A 274 17.13 14.24 12.78
C ILE A 274 15.86 14.92 12.24
N ILE A 275 15.98 16.04 11.51
CA ILE A 275 14.85 16.69 10.85
C ILE A 275 14.21 15.73 9.82
N LEU A 276 15.02 15.07 8.98
CA LEU A 276 14.52 14.09 8.02
C LEU A 276 13.89 12.88 8.71
N LEU A 277 14.50 12.36 9.78
CA LEU A 277 14.01 11.17 10.47
C LEU A 277 12.70 11.45 11.23
N VAL A 278 12.73 12.43 12.14
CA VAL A 278 11.61 12.70 13.05
C VAL A 278 10.52 13.51 12.34
N GLY A 279 10.90 14.53 11.57
CA GLY A 279 9.96 15.32 10.78
C GLY A 279 9.26 14.46 9.73
N GLY A 280 9.99 13.55 9.07
CA GLY A 280 9.40 12.59 8.13
C GLY A 280 8.44 11.62 8.76
N TYR A 281 8.80 11.04 9.91
CA TYR A 281 7.92 10.15 10.66
C TYR A 281 6.59 10.82 11.01
N PHE A 282 6.63 12.03 11.57
CA PHE A 282 5.41 12.78 11.90
C PHE A 282 4.65 13.26 10.66
N HIS A 283 5.34 13.67 9.58
CA HIS A 283 4.68 14.00 8.32
C HIS A 283 3.89 12.82 7.77
N LEU A 284 4.48 11.63 7.78
CA LEU A 284 3.85 10.41 7.27
C LEU A 284 2.66 9.99 8.13
N THR A 285 2.90 9.79 9.43
CA THR A 285 1.91 9.25 10.37
C THR A 285 0.75 10.21 10.68
N ILE A 286 0.90 11.50 10.36
CA ILE A 286 -0.13 12.51 10.61
C ILE A 286 -0.78 13.00 9.31
N PHE A 287 -0.07 13.09 8.18
CA PHE A 287 -0.64 13.71 6.97
C PHE A 287 -0.62 12.80 5.75
N ALA A 288 0.50 12.17 5.43
CA ALA A 288 0.64 11.51 4.14
C ALA A 288 -0.06 10.15 4.06
N ASP A 289 0.09 9.32 5.09
CA ASP A 289 -0.51 7.99 5.12
C ASP A 289 -0.71 7.55 6.59
N PRO A 290 -1.61 8.22 7.32
CA PRO A 290 -1.80 7.97 8.75
C PRO A 290 -2.34 6.55 8.97
N PRO A 291 -1.80 5.79 9.96
CA PRO A 291 -2.24 4.41 10.22
C PRO A 291 -3.68 4.33 10.74
N SER A 292 -4.20 5.43 11.29
CA SER A 292 -5.59 5.56 11.71
C SER A 292 -6.09 6.97 11.46
N ILE A 293 -7.39 7.11 11.24
CA ILE A 293 -8.06 8.40 11.06
C ILE A 293 -9.16 8.51 12.12
N PRO A 294 -9.10 9.50 13.04
CA PRO A 294 -7.99 10.42 13.27
C PRO A 294 -6.71 9.69 13.78
N PRO A 295 -5.53 10.35 13.71
CA PRO A 295 -4.27 9.74 14.14
C PRO A 295 -4.30 9.38 15.63
N ASN A 296 -3.97 8.12 15.94
CA ASN A 296 -3.87 7.64 17.31
C ASN A 296 -2.50 8.03 17.90
N TRP A 297 -2.48 9.01 18.80
CA TRP A 297 -1.24 9.52 19.39
C TRP A 297 -0.46 8.48 20.20
N GLU A 298 -1.14 7.56 20.89
CA GLU A 298 -0.49 6.49 21.64
C GLU A 298 0.36 5.62 20.71
N THR A 299 -0.22 5.21 19.57
CA THR A 299 0.46 4.39 18.55
C THR A 299 1.61 5.16 17.92
N ILE A 300 1.40 6.43 17.56
CA ILE A 300 2.43 7.27 16.95
C ILE A 300 3.64 7.45 17.88
N PHE A 301 3.43 7.75 19.16
CA PHE A 301 4.53 7.91 20.09
C PHE A 301 5.18 6.58 20.49
N ALA A 302 4.43 5.49 20.54
CA ALA A 302 4.97 4.14 20.76
C ALA A 302 5.88 3.69 19.60
N GLY A 303 5.58 4.11 18.37
CA GLY A 303 6.40 3.81 17.20
C GLY A 303 7.70 4.63 17.11
N LEU A 304 7.83 5.77 17.80
CA LEU A 304 8.99 6.66 17.66
C LEU A 304 10.32 6.07 18.18
N PRO A 305 10.41 5.42 19.35
CA PRO A 305 11.67 4.83 19.84
C PRO A 305 12.36 3.86 18.89
N PRO A 306 11.69 2.86 18.28
CA PRO A 306 12.37 1.96 17.33
C PRO A 306 12.81 2.70 16.04
N ILE A 307 12.07 3.73 15.60
CA ILE A 307 12.49 4.59 14.48
C ILE A 307 13.78 5.34 14.82
N LEU A 308 13.88 5.90 16.04
CA LEU A 308 15.09 6.58 16.50
C LEU A 308 16.29 5.63 16.59
N LEU A 309 16.09 4.40 17.05
CA LEU A 309 17.13 3.38 17.13
C LEU A 309 17.64 2.98 15.74
N ALA A 310 16.73 2.69 14.81
CA ALA A 310 17.07 2.40 13.42
C ALA A 310 17.74 3.59 12.74
N GLY A 311 17.23 4.80 12.97
CA GLY A 311 17.82 6.04 12.49
C GLY A 311 19.23 6.27 13.00
N TYR A 312 19.51 5.99 14.28
CA TYR A 312 20.87 6.05 14.82
C TYR A 312 21.81 5.07 14.10
N TRP A 313 21.33 3.87 13.78
CA TRP A 313 22.09 2.90 12.99
C TRP A 313 22.35 3.40 11.55
N PHE A 314 21.33 3.93 10.86
CA PHE A 314 21.48 4.54 9.52
C PHE A 314 22.47 5.70 9.53
N TRP A 315 22.41 6.55 10.56
CA TRP A 315 23.34 7.67 10.75
C TRP A 315 24.79 7.20 10.81
N LYS A 316 25.07 6.23 11.70
CA LYS A 316 26.42 5.72 11.93
C LYS A 316 26.98 5.01 10.71
N LEU A 317 26.16 4.26 9.98
CA LEU A 317 26.61 3.37 8.93
C LEU A 317 26.69 4.05 7.56
N SER A 318 25.84 5.04 7.29
CA SER A 318 25.69 5.64 5.97
C SER A 318 25.69 7.17 5.98
N PHE A 319 24.66 7.79 6.56
CA PHE A 319 24.43 9.24 6.41
C PHE A 319 25.58 10.11 6.90
N LYS A 320 26.23 9.76 8.03
CA LYS A 320 27.38 10.52 8.53
C LYS A 320 28.50 10.60 7.49
N ARG A 321 28.79 9.49 6.79
CA ARG A 321 29.86 9.44 5.78
C ARG A 321 29.48 10.22 4.54
N THR A 322 28.27 10.00 4.02
CA THR A 322 27.81 10.69 2.81
C THR A 322 27.73 12.20 3.05
N LEU A 323 27.05 12.65 4.11
CA LEU A 323 26.85 14.07 4.38
C LEU A 323 28.16 14.82 4.66
N ALA A 324 29.14 14.18 5.30
CA ALA A 324 30.48 14.75 5.49
C ALA A 324 31.08 15.28 4.18
N GLY A 325 30.93 14.52 3.08
CA GLY A 325 31.43 14.92 1.76
C GLY A 325 30.67 16.08 1.10
N PHE A 326 29.42 16.33 1.48
CA PHE A 326 28.55 17.37 0.89
C PHE A 326 28.41 18.63 1.77
N ARG A 327 29.21 18.76 2.84
CA ARG A 327 29.11 19.87 3.81
C ARG A 327 29.10 21.27 3.17
N GLU A 328 29.91 21.47 2.14
CA GLU A 328 30.06 22.75 1.45
C GLU A 328 29.23 22.88 0.17
N LEU A 329 28.30 21.93 -0.06
CA LEU A 329 27.46 21.83 -1.25
C LEU A 329 25.96 21.87 -0.90
N PRO A 330 25.46 22.97 -0.30
CA PRO A 330 24.07 23.06 0.16
C PRO A 330 23.05 22.90 -0.96
N LEU A 331 23.37 23.30 -2.20
CA LEU A 331 22.45 23.15 -3.34
C LEU A 331 22.26 21.66 -3.71
N GLU A 332 23.35 20.90 -3.69
CA GLU A 332 23.31 19.45 -3.94
C GLU A 332 22.50 18.73 -2.87
N VAL A 333 22.68 19.12 -1.60
CA VAL A 333 21.91 18.59 -0.49
C VAL A 333 20.43 18.94 -0.67
N GLY A 334 20.10 20.22 -0.86
CA GLY A 334 18.72 20.66 -1.02
C GLY A 334 17.98 19.98 -2.18
N ILE A 335 18.64 19.82 -3.33
CA ILE A 335 18.02 19.22 -4.52
C ILE A 335 18.07 17.69 -4.50
N TRP A 336 19.26 17.07 -4.41
CA TRP A 336 19.37 15.61 -4.55
C TRP A 336 18.87 14.87 -3.32
N GLN A 337 19.22 15.34 -2.11
CA GLN A 337 18.72 14.73 -0.88
C GLN A 337 17.22 15.00 -0.75
N GLY A 338 16.79 16.24 -1.00
CA GLY A 338 15.39 16.64 -0.96
C GLY A 338 14.53 15.83 -1.93
N ALA A 339 14.93 15.72 -3.20
CA ALA A 339 14.20 14.95 -4.21
C ALA A 339 14.12 13.47 -3.84
N GLY A 340 15.23 12.84 -3.43
CA GLY A 340 15.23 11.46 -3.00
C GLY A 340 14.29 11.26 -1.80
N TYR A 341 14.42 12.11 -0.79
CA TYR A 341 13.61 12.04 0.43
C TYR A 341 12.11 12.16 0.17
N TRP A 342 11.65 13.19 -0.55
CA TRP A 342 10.22 13.39 -0.81
C TRP A 342 9.63 12.32 -1.72
N LEU A 343 10.39 11.81 -2.70
CA LEU A 343 9.96 10.66 -3.50
C LEU A 343 9.79 9.38 -2.66
N GLY A 344 10.62 9.20 -1.63
CA GLY A 344 10.51 8.06 -0.72
C GLY A 344 9.37 8.22 0.29
N VAL A 345 9.21 9.43 0.85
CA VAL A 345 8.13 9.75 1.80
C VAL A 345 6.76 9.65 1.15
N GLU A 346 6.60 10.18 -0.08
CA GLU A 346 5.33 10.11 -0.82
C GLU A 346 5.24 8.86 -1.72
N SER A 347 5.92 7.77 -1.34
CA SER A 347 6.04 6.58 -2.18
C SER A 347 4.69 5.90 -2.42
N SER A 348 3.80 5.85 -1.42
CA SER A 348 2.45 5.31 -1.56
C SER A 348 1.61 6.12 -2.57
N THR A 349 1.71 7.44 -2.55
CA THR A 349 1.02 8.36 -3.47
C THR A 349 1.57 8.27 -4.90
N ILE A 350 2.91 8.25 -5.05
CA ILE A 350 3.59 8.33 -6.34
C ILE A 350 3.62 6.97 -7.03
N PHE A 351 4.01 5.92 -6.32
CA PHE A 351 4.19 4.59 -6.89
C PHE A 351 2.95 3.70 -6.76
N GLY A 352 1.94 4.08 -5.96
CA GLY A 352 0.65 3.36 -5.91
C GLY A 352 -0.11 3.32 -7.23
N LYS A 353 0.26 4.18 -8.19
CA LYS A 353 -0.27 4.18 -9.56
C LYS A 353 0.44 3.20 -10.50
N LEU A 354 1.59 2.66 -10.08
CA LEU A 354 2.27 1.65 -10.87
C LEU A 354 1.52 0.32 -10.74
N PRO A 355 1.31 -0.41 -11.85
CA PRO A 355 0.61 -1.70 -11.88
C PRO A 355 1.46 -2.85 -11.29
N ILE A 356 2.06 -2.65 -10.12
CA ILE A 356 2.90 -3.63 -9.41
C ILE A 356 2.35 -3.97 -8.02
N THR A 357 1.18 -3.42 -7.66
CA THR A 357 0.59 -3.54 -6.32
C THR A 357 0.21 -4.97 -5.94
N ARG A 358 0.03 -5.88 -6.90
CA ARG A 358 -0.24 -7.31 -6.67
C ARG A 358 0.98 -8.23 -6.86
N LEU A 359 2.19 -7.67 -6.92
CA LEU A 359 3.41 -8.45 -7.06
C LEU A 359 3.52 -9.49 -5.92
N GLY A 360 3.45 -10.78 -6.28
CA GLY A 360 3.53 -11.91 -5.34
C GLY A 360 2.17 -12.52 -4.95
N TYR A 361 1.04 -11.91 -5.36
CA TYR A 361 -0.31 -12.45 -5.16
C TYR A 361 -0.86 -13.02 -6.47
N ASP A 362 -0.82 -12.23 -7.53
CA ASP A 362 -1.41 -12.57 -8.84
C ASP A 362 -0.37 -12.43 -9.96
N ALA A 363 -0.70 -13.01 -11.12
CA ALA A 363 0.04 -12.76 -12.35
C ALA A 363 -0.05 -11.26 -12.70
N LEU A 364 1.11 -10.65 -12.98
CA LEU A 364 1.17 -9.27 -13.42
C LEU A 364 0.60 -9.14 -14.83
N ASP A 365 -0.16 -8.08 -15.06
CA ASP A 365 -0.55 -7.68 -16.41
C ASP A 365 0.68 -7.16 -17.19
N PRO A 366 0.59 -6.99 -18.53
CA PRO A 366 1.73 -6.54 -19.33
C PRO A 366 2.33 -5.21 -18.86
N ALA A 367 1.49 -4.28 -18.39
CA ALA A 367 1.94 -3.00 -17.86
C ALA A 367 2.72 -3.16 -16.54
N GLY A 368 2.29 -4.07 -15.67
CA GLY A 368 2.97 -4.45 -14.43
C GLY A 368 4.33 -5.09 -14.68
N VAL A 369 4.42 -6.00 -15.65
CA VAL A 369 5.70 -6.59 -16.08
C VAL A 369 6.67 -5.51 -16.58
N ILE A 370 6.21 -4.60 -17.44
CA ILE A 370 7.05 -3.50 -17.94
C ILE A 370 7.53 -2.61 -16.78
N SER A 371 6.64 -2.25 -15.87
CA SER A 371 6.96 -1.42 -14.70
C SER A 371 8.02 -2.08 -13.81
N LEU A 372 7.85 -3.37 -13.53
CA LEU A 372 8.79 -4.16 -12.75
C LEU A 372 10.16 -4.25 -13.43
N VAL A 373 10.20 -4.53 -14.74
CA VAL A 373 11.46 -4.60 -15.51
C VAL A 373 12.20 -3.26 -15.45
N CYS A 374 11.50 -2.13 -15.64
CA CYS A 374 12.09 -0.81 -15.54
C CYS A 374 12.71 -0.56 -14.15
N ILE A 375 12.00 -0.91 -13.07
CA ILE A 375 12.50 -0.78 -11.69
C ILE A 375 13.75 -1.64 -11.49
N ILE A 376 13.73 -2.89 -11.94
CA ILE A 376 14.87 -3.82 -11.82
C ILE A 376 16.08 -3.29 -12.59
N VAL A 377 15.90 -2.79 -13.82
CA VAL A 377 16.99 -2.24 -14.63
C VAL A 377 17.62 -1.04 -13.93
N VAL A 378 16.81 -0.09 -13.43
CA VAL A 378 17.33 1.07 -12.68
C VAL A 378 18.07 0.63 -11.41
N ALA A 379 17.51 -0.30 -10.65
CA ALA A 379 18.14 -0.84 -9.44
C ALA A 379 19.49 -1.52 -9.75
N VAL A 380 19.56 -2.33 -10.81
CA VAL A 380 20.80 -3.00 -11.25
C VAL A 380 21.84 -1.97 -11.66
N ILE A 381 21.48 -0.93 -12.43
CA ILE A 381 22.41 0.15 -12.81
C ILE A 381 22.97 0.82 -11.56
N VAL A 382 22.13 1.20 -10.60
CA VAL A 382 22.57 1.83 -9.34
C VAL A 382 23.51 0.91 -8.57
N VAL A 383 23.17 -0.38 -8.45
CA VAL A 383 24.02 -1.38 -7.76
C VAL A 383 25.37 -1.55 -8.46
N LEU A 384 25.41 -1.62 -9.79
CA LEU A 384 26.65 -1.76 -10.55
C LEU A 384 27.56 -0.54 -10.39
N ILE A 385 26.99 0.67 -10.46
CA ILE A 385 27.76 1.91 -10.25
C ILE A 385 28.31 1.95 -8.82
N GLN A 386 27.47 1.68 -7.81
CA GLN A 386 27.91 1.68 -6.41
C GLN A 386 28.95 0.59 -6.14
N ALA A 387 28.78 -0.61 -6.70
CA ALA A 387 29.77 -1.68 -6.58
C ALA A 387 31.11 -1.28 -7.19
N TRP A 388 31.09 -0.65 -8.38
CA TRP A 388 32.30 -0.16 -9.05
C TRP A 388 33.01 0.92 -8.24
N GLU A 389 32.28 1.85 -7.62
CA GLU A 389 32.87 2.89 -6.78
C GLU A 389 33.38 2.35 -5.44
N MET A 390 32.60 1.51 -4.75
CA MET A 390 32.99 0.91 -3.47
C MET A 390 34.23 0.04 -3.59
N ARG A 391 34.42 -0.60 -4.74
CA ARG A 391 35.61 -1.39 -5.05
C ARG A 391 36.88 -0.56 -4.92
N LYS A 392 36.87 0.72 -5.30
CA LYS A 392 38.05 1.62 -5.20
C LYS A 392 38.52 1.75 -3.75
N TYR A 393 37.58 1.70 -2.80
CA TYR A 393 37.84 1.92 -1.38
C TYR A 393 37.92 0.63 -0.54
N GLY A 394 37.78 -0.55 -1.16
CA GLY A 394 37.75 -1.84 -0.44
C GLY A 394 36.45 -2.11 0.32
N LEU A 395 35.40 -1.32 0.05
CA LEU A 395 34.09 -1.47 0.68
C LEU A 395 33.24 -2.57 0.01
N LEU A 396 33.44 -2.85 -1.28
CA LEU A 396 32.68 -3.87 -2.00
C LEU A 396 32.82 -5.25 -1.34
N ARG A 397 34.06 -5.68 -1.08
CA ARG A 397 34.32 -6.95 -0.38
C ARG A 397 33.76 -6.94 1.05
N TYR A 398 33.86 -5.80 1.74
CA TYR A 398 33.36 -5.64 3.11
C TYR A 398 31.85 -5.87 3.19
N TYR A 399 31.07 -5.32 2.27
CA TYR A 399 29.62 -5.51 2.25
C TYR A 399 29.21 -6.88 1.67
N LEU A 400 29.84 -7.35 0.59
CA LEU A 400 29.49 -8.66 0.00
C LEU A 400 29.57 -9.81 1.01
N ILE A 401 30.62 -9.87 1.83
CA ILE A 401 30.77 -10.94 2.85
C ILE A 401 29.63 -10.90 3.89
N ARG A 402 29.02 -9.74 4.12
CA ARG A 402 27.90 -9.57 5.08
C ARG A 402 26.53 -9.80 4.45
N TYR A 403 26.39 -9.56 3.15
CA TYR A 403 25.11 -9.67 2.44
C TYR A 403 24.89 -11.06 1.84
N ILE A 404 25.95 -11.76 1.41
CA ILE A 404 25.85 -13.13 0.88
C ILE A 404 25.11 -14.09 1.83
N PRO A 405 25.35 -14.06 3.16
CA PRO A 405 24.61 -14.90 4.11
C PRO A 405 23.10 -14.64 4.19
N LEU A 406 22.62 -13.47 3.73
CA LEU A 406 21.18 -13.17 3.71
C LEU A 406 20.43 -14.02 2.69
N ILE A 407 21.09 -14.46 1.61
CA ILE A 407 20.45 -15.28 0.56
C ILE A 407 19.98 -16.63 1.12
N PRO A 408 20.85 -17.50 1.70
CA PRO A 408 20.39 -18.76 2.26
C PRO A 408 19.41 -18.55 3.42
N LEU A 409 19.54 -17.47 4.20
CA LEU A 409 18.56 -17.13 5.25
C LEU A 409 17.17 -16.89 4.66
N LEU A 410 17.05 -16.05 3.62
CA LEU A 410 15.77 -15.79 2.96
C LEU A 410 15.18 -17.05 2.31
N ILE A 411 16.04 -17.90 1.72
CA ILE A 411 15.62 -19.19 1.18
C ILE A 411 15.02 -20.07 2.28
N ILE A 412 15.70 -20.21 3.43
CA ILE A 412 15.18 -20.99 4.57
C ILE A 412 13.84 -20.45 5.05
N LEU A 413 13.72 -19.12 5.19
CA LEU A 413 12.48 -18.48 5.62
C LEU A 413 11.34 -18.65 4.63
N ALA A 414 11.62 -18.69 3.32
CA ALA A 414 10.63 -18.92 2.27
C ALA A 414 10.06 -20.34 2.26
N PHE A 415 10.75 -21.31 2.88
CA PHE A 415 10.31 -22.71 2.95
C PHE A 415 9.65 -23.09 4.29
N ILE A 416 9.35 -22.12 5.15
CA ILE A 416 8.62 -22.39 6.40
C ILE A 416 7.15 -22.72 6.07
N PRO A 417 6.63 -23.90 6.43
CA PRO A 417 5.26 -24.29 6.11
C PRO A 417 4.22 -23.32 6.69
N ASN A 418 3.17 -23.03 5.92
CA ASN A 418 2.08 -22.09 6.27
C ASN A 418 2.48 -20.62 6.43
N TYR A 419 3.75 -20.27 6.23
CA TYR A 419 4.21 -18.88 6.24
C TYR A 419 4.60 -18.43 4.83
N SER A 420 4.30 -17.17 4.53
CA SER A 420 4.71 -16.50 3.30
C SER A 420 5.83 -15.52 3.61
N LEU A 421 6.90 -15.53 2.79
CA LEU A 421 7.96 -14.52 2.85
C LEU A 421 7.46 -13.23 2.20
N ARG A 422 7.30 -12.16 2.99
CA ARG A 422 6.84 -10.86 2.49
C ARG A 422 7.89 -9.79 2.74
N LEU A 423 8.54 -9.36 1.66
CA LEU A 423 9.54 -8.30 1.72
C LEU A 423 8.86 -6.95 1.55
N HIS A 424 8.47 -6.35 2.68
CA HIS A 424 8.01 -4.97 2.74
C HIS A 424 9.12 -4.00 2.29
N HIS A 425 8.75 -2.87 1.68
CA HIS A 425 9.70 -1.90 1.14
C HIS A 425 10.63 -1.28 2.19
N TYR A 426 10.19 -1.20 3.45
CA TYR A 426 11.06 -0.75 4.54
C TYR A 426 12.25 -1.70 4.78
N LEU A 427 12.10 -3.00 4.50
CA LEU A 427 13.19 -3.99 4.59
C LEU A 427 14.21 -3.78 3.47
N PHE A 428 13.74 -3.50 2.25
CA PHE A 428 14.63 -3.12 1.15
C PHE A 428 15.42 -1.85 1.47
N ALA A 429 14.79 -0.87 2.12
CA ALA A 429 15.48 0.33 2.58
C ALA A 429 16.58 0.03 3.63
N ILE A 430 16.29 -0.79 4.64
CA ILE A 430 17.29 -1.21 5.65
C ILE A 430 18.49 -1.89 4.99
N ILE A 431 18.24 -2.73 3.99
CA ILE A 431 19.28 -3.44 3.22
C ILE A 431 20.03 -2.48 2.29
N ALA A 432 19.38 -1.48 1.71
CA ALA A 432 19.97 -0.55 0.75
C ALA A 432 20.84 0.54 1.41
N ILE A 433 20.42 1.10 2.54
CA ILE A 433 21.10 2.25 3.19
C ILE A 433 22.62 2.03 3.40
N PRO A 434 23.11 0.88 3.90
CA PRO A 434 24.54 0.66 4.09
C PRO A 434 25.35 0.71 2.80
N VAL A 435 24.77 0.24 1.70
CA VAL A 435 25.39 0.23 0.37
C VAL A 435 25.18 1.55 -0.39
N LEU A 436 24.54 2.54 0.23
CA LEU A 436 24.36 3.90 -0.27
C LEU A 436 25.12 4.90 0.62
N SER A 437 26.35 4.54 1.04
CA SER A 437 27.13 5.26 2.04
C SER A 437 28.32 6.06 1.48
N LEU A 438 28.54 6.05 0.18
CA LEU A 438 29.65 6.78 -0.44
C LEU A 438 29.33 8.28 -0.56
N PRO A 439 30.32 9.20 -0.46
CA PRO A 439 30.10 10.63 -0.69
C PRO A 439 29.94 10.95 -2.19
N ASN A 440 28.93 10.37 -2.82
CA ASN A 440 28.55 10.60 -4.22
C ASN A 440 27.05 10.95 -4.28
N ARG A 441 26.59 11.46 -5.43
CA ARG A 441 25.20 11.91 -5.60
C ARG A 441 24.18 10.77 -5.57
N ILE A 442 24.58 9.58 -6.06
CA ILE A 442 23.73 8.39 -6.05
C ILE A 442 23.39 7.97 -4.63
N SER A 443 24.37 7.98 -3.72
CA SER A 443 24.19 7.76 -2.30
C SER A 443 23.41 8.88 -1.64
N LEU A 444 23.69 10.15 -1.98
CA LEU A 444 22.97 11.30 -1.41
C LEU A 444 21.46 11.22 -1.67
N PHE A 445 21.08 10.97 -2.92
CA PHE A 445 19.69 10.74 -3.33
C PHE A 445 19.16 9.42 -2.76
N GLY A 446 19.87 8.31 -2.99
CA GLY A 446 19.40 6.97 -2.72
C GLY A 446 19.20 6.69 -1.23
N GLN A 447 20.10 7.14 -0.35
CA GLN A 447 19.94 6.95 1.09
C GLN A 447 18.75 7.75 1.63
N ALA A 448 18.46 8.92 1.04
CA ALA A 448 17.34 9.77 1.42
C ALA A 448 16.01 9.17 0.93
N PHE A 449 16.01 8.64 -0.29
CA PHE A 449 14.90 7.85 -0.84
C PHE A 449 14.63 6.60 0.00
N ALA A 450 15.66 5.84 0.34
CA ALA A 450 15.53 4.68 1.20
C ALA A 450 15.05 5.06 2.62
N LEU A 451 15.50 6.19 3.18
CA LEU A 451 14.96 6.69 4.45
C LEU A 451 13.47 7.00 4.34
N GLY A 452 13.03 7.65 3.26
CA GLY A 452 11.61 7.90 2.99
C GLY A 452 10.81 6.59 2.90
N LEU A 453 11.27 5.61 2.12
CA LEU A 453 10.62 4.28 2.03
C LEU A 453 10.58 3.54 3.37
N PHE A 454 11.64 3.66 4.17
CA PHE A 454 11.68 3.08 5.51
C PHE A 454 10.61 3.70 6.40
N LEU A 455 10.52 5.03 6.42
CA LEU A 455 9.54 5.77 7.21
C LEU A 455 8.12 5.50 6.72
N ASP A 456 7.89 5.43 5.41
CA ASP A 456 6.57 5.13 4.83
C ASP A 456 6.08 3.74 5.27
N GLY A 457 6.91 2.71 5.09
CA GLY A 457 6.53 1.35 5.48
C GLY A 457 6.32 1.20 6.98
N THR A 458 7.26 1.69 7.80
CA THR A 458 7.17 1.56 9.26
C THR A 458 6.15 2.49 9.91
N GLY A 459 5.91 3.67 9.34
CA GLY A 459 4.91 4.63 9.81
C GLY A 459 3.48 4.16 9.53
N ARG A 460 3.25 3.55 8.36
CA ARG A 460 1.93 3.08 7.95
C ARG A 460 1.56 1.70 8.52
N TRP A 461 2.48 0.74 8.43
CA TRP A 461 2.21 -0.68 8.78
C TRP A 461 2.89 -1.12 10.08
N GLY A 462 3.64 -0.23 10.74
CA GLY A 462 4.50 -0.63 11.84
C GLY A 462 5.65 -1.52 11.38
N TRP A 463 6.19 -2.30 12.30
CA TRP A 463 7.32 -3.21 12.05
C TRP A 463 6.82 -4.58 11.59
N ASP A 464 6.10 -4.60 10.46
CA ASP A 464 5.45 -5.81 9.98
C ASP A 464 6.46 -6.93 9.65
N GLY A 465 6.07 -8.18 9.89
CA GLY A 465 6.97 -9.33 9.86
C GLY A 465 7.60 -9.58 8.48
N LEU A 466 8.82 -10.12 8.49
CA LEU A 466 9.49 -10.66 7.29
C LEU A 466 8.79 -11.93 6.78
N ILE A 467 8.26 -12.73 7.72
CA ILE A 467 7.41 -13.89 7.46
C ILE A 467 6.04 -13.62 8.08
N GLN A 468 4.98 -13.96 7.37
CA GLN A 468 3.60 -13.78 7.82
C GLN A 468 2.81 -15.06 7.61
N LEU A 469 1.82 -15.31 8.47
CA LEU A 469 0.96 -16.48 8.35
C LEU A 469 0.15 -16.36 7.05
N THR A 470 0.16 -17.39 6.21
CA THR A 470 -0.52 -17.33 4.91
C THR A 470 -2.02 -17.10 5.06
N GLY A 471 -2.64 -17.70 6.07
CA GLY A 471 -4.05 -17.47 6.40
C GLY A 471 -4.37 -16.02 6.82
N SER A 472 -3.43 -15.29 7.45
CA SER A 472 -3.67 -13.89 7.82
C SER A 472 -3.53 -12.92 6.63
N LEU A 473 -2.95 -13.38 5.51
CA LEU A 473 -2.80 -12.58 4.29
C LEU A 473 -4.01 -12.61 3.38
N VAL A 474 -4.93 -13.56 3.59
CA VAL A 474 -6.16 -13.71 2.78
C VAL A 474 -7.09 -12.49 2.98
N GLY A 475 -7.15 -11.96 4.21
CA GLY A 475 -8.05 -10.85 4.53
C GLY A 475 -9.51 -11.26 4.38
N ASP A 476 -10.26 -10.53 3.56
CA ASP A 476 -11.67 -10.80 3.22
C ASP A 476 -11.85 -11.62 1.92
N ALA A 477 -10.78 -12.18 1.36
CA ALA A 477 -10.87 -13.09 0.20
C ALA A 477 -11.40 -14.47 0.58
N ASN A 478 -11.82 -15.21 -0.46
CA ASN A 478 -12.11 -16.63 -0.34
C ASN A 478 -10.86 -17.39 0.16
N THR A 479 -11.07 -18.28 1.11
CA THR A 479 -10.02 -19.07 1.76
C THR A 479 -9.66 -20.36 1.00
N GLY A 480 -10.40 -20.67 -0.06
CA GLY A 480 -10.34 -21.96 -0.76
C GLY A 480 -11.06 -23.08 0.01
N SER A 481 -12.07 -22.72 0.81
CA SER A 481 -12.85 -23.69 1.59
C SER A 481 -13.88 -24.42 0.71
N LEU A 482 -14.53 -25.44 1.27
CA LEU A 482 -15.49 -26.25 0.51
C LEU A 482 -16.69 -25.41 0.07
N ILE A 483 -17.11 -25.63 -1.17
CA ILE A 483 -18.30 -25.02 -1.77
C ILE A 483 -19.19 -26.09 -2.41
N PRO A 484 -20.52 -25.92 -2.44
CA PRO A 484 -21.42 -26.84 -3.13
C PRO A 484 -21.35 -26.70 -4.65
N SER A 485 -21.45 -27.82 -5.37
CA SER A 485 -21.61 -27.86 -6.83
C SER A 485 -23.08 -27.87 -7.23
N PHE A 486 -23.42 -27.20 -8.32
CA PHE A 486 -24.78 -27.20 -8.87
C PHE A 486 -25.03 -28.41 -9.79
N TRP A 487 -26.22 -28.99 -9.71
CA TRP A 487 -26.59 -30.22 -10.43
C TRP A 487 -27.52 -29.91 -11.62
N SER A 488 -26.94 -29.69 -12.79
CA SER A 488 -27.67 -29.31 -14.01
C SER A 488 -28.72 -30.33 -14.48
N ASN A 489 -28.54 -31.61 -14.16
CA ASN A 489 -29.44 -32.69 -14.56
C ASN A 489 -30.73 -32.75 -13.73
N LEU A 490 -30.73 -32.22 -12.50
CA LEU A 490 -31.90 -32.17 -11.62
C LEU A 490 -32.53 -30.78 -11.57
N THR A 491 -31.77 -29.73 -11.91
CA THR A 491 -32.29 -28.36 -11.99
C THR A 491 -33.40 -28.24 -13.04
N THR A 492 -34.51 -27.63 -12.63
CA THR A 492 -35.66 -27.27 -13.48
C THR A 492 -35.65 -25.77 -13.78
N ALA A 493 -36.66 -25.25 -14.49
CA ALA A 493 -36.78 -23.82 -14.77
C ALA A 493 -36.87 -22.95 -13.50
N THR A 494 -37.40 -23.50 -12.40
CA THR A 494 -37.62 -22.74 -11.14
C THR A 494 -36.82 -23.28 -9.97
N THR A 495 -36.44 -24.56 -9.98
CA THR A 495 -35.76 -25.20 -8.86
C THR A 495 -34.33 -25.56 -9.21
N ILE A 496 -33.38 -25.05 -8.43
CA ILE A 496 -31.96 -25.40 -8.56
C ILE A 496 -31.57 -26.45 -7.53
N HIS A 497 -30.82 -27.46 -7.96
CA HIS A 497 -30.29 -28.52 -7.10
C HIS A 497 -28.77 -28.40 -6.94
N PHE A 498 -28.26 -28.80 -5.78
CA PHE A 498 -26.83 -28.74 -5.45
C PHE A 498 -26.42 -29.85 -4.48
N ASP A 499 -25.13 -29.94 -4.19
CA ASP A 499 -24.56 -31.00 -3.34
C ASP A 499 -25.20 -31.03 -1.91
N PRO A 500 -25.73 -32.19 -1.46
CA PRO A 500 -26.30 -32.32 -0.12
C PRO A 500 -25.23 -32.41 0.97
N ILE A 501 -25.58 -32.01 2.21
CA ILE A 501 -24.63 -31.95 3.33
C ILE A 501 -24.27 -33.33 3.94
N TYR A 502 -25.04 -34.40 3.68
CA TYR A 502 -24.92 -35.69 4.39
C TYR A 502 -23.50 -36.31 4.34
N ALA A 503 -22.78 -36.10 3.24
CA ALA A 503 -21.44 -36.65 3.05
C ALA A 503 -20.35 -35.87 3.82
N ILE A 504 -20.59 -34.59 4.12
CA ILE A 504 -19.59 -33.67 4.68
C ILE A 504 -19.89 -33.24 6.11
N GLU A 505 -21.14 -33.39 6.58
CA GLU A 505 -21.61 -33.02 7.92
C GLU A 505 -20.67 -33.54 9.03
N LYS A 506 -20.40 -34.85 9.04
CA LYS A 506 -19.57 -35.47 10.09
C LYS A 506 -18.08 -35.17 9.96
N VAL A 507 -17.60 -34.86 8.76
CA VAL A 507 -16.16 -34.66 8.48
C VAL A 507 -15.76 -33.22 8.77
N TYR A 508 -16.60 -32.26 8.39
CA TYR A 508 -16.30 -30.83 8.44
C TYR A 508 -17.20 -30.05 9.41
N ASN A 509 -18.04 -30.74 10.18
CA ASN A 509 -19.03 -30.15 11.09
C ASN A 509 -19.97 -29.14 10.39
N VAL A 510 -20.39 -29.51 9.17
CA VAL A 510 -21.31 -28.69 8.36
C VAL A 510 -22.74 -28.92 8.82
N THR A 511 -23.44 -27.85 9.20
CA THR A 511 -24.80 -27.90 9.78
C THR A 511 -25.89 -27.46 8.81
N GLY A 512 -25.54 -26.82 7.69
CA GLY A 512 -26.49 -26.31 6.71
C GLY A 512 -25.83 -25.44 5.64
N PHE A 513 -26.63 -24.59 5.00
CA PHE A 513 -26.22 -23.63 3.98
C PHE A 513 -26.61 -22.20 4.35
N SER A 514 -25.74 -21.27 3.98
CA SER A 514 -26.04 -19.84 3.89
C SER A 514 -26.39 -19.55 2.44
N VAL A 515 -27.59 -19.02 2.20
CA VAL A 515 -28.12 -18.75 0.86
C VAL A 515 -28.20 -17.25 0.66
N LEU A 516 -27.45 -16.73 -0.30
CA LEU A 516 -27.56 -15.35 -0.76
C LEU A 516 -28.43 -15.30 -2.01
N VAL A 517 -29.38 -14.38 -2.01
CA VAL A 517 -30.21 -14.04 -3.17
C VAL A 517 -30.07 -12.54 -3.37
N ASP A 518 -29.70 -12.10 -4.57
CA ASP A 518 -29.51 -10.68 -4.90
C ASP A 518 -28.55 -9.96 -3.94
N ASP A 519 -27.38 -10.56 -3.72
CA ASP A 519 -26.30 -10.08 -2.84
C ASP A 519 -26.70 -9.89 -1.35
N ILE A 520 -27.83 -10.43 -0.90
CA ILE A 520 -28.25 -10.40 0.51
C ILE A 520 -28.58 -11.79 1.02
N GLN A 521 -28.30 -12.05 2.31
CA GLN A 521 -28.62 -13.34 2.90
C GLN A 521 -30.13 -13.51 3.03
N ASN A 522 -30.65 -14.58 2.44
CA ASN A 522 -32.05 -14.95 2.53
C ASN A 522 -32.29 -15.99 3.64
N SER A 523 -31.40 -16.98 3.76
CA SER A 523 -31.42 -18.00 4.82
C SER A 523 -30.00 -18.28 5.31
N GLY A 524 -29.87 -18.53 6.62
CA GLY A 524 -28.60 -18.83 7.30
C GLY A 524 -28.59 -20.19 8.01
N ASP A 525 -29.52 -21.07 7.67
CA ASP A 525 -29.72 -22.38 8.30
C ASP A 525 -30.42 -23.37 7.35
N TYR A 526 -30.28 -23.14 6.04
CA TYR A 526 -30.95 -23.97 5.03
C TYR A 526 -30.37 -25.40 5.08
N THR A 527 -31.21 -26.43 5.01
CA THR A 527 -30.76 -27.83 5.09
C THR A 527 -31.09 -28.66 3.85
N THR A 528 -31.96 -28.14 3.00
CA THR A 528 -32.40 -28.84 1.78
C THR A 528 -31.42 -28.56 0.65
N ALA A 529 -31.10 -29.58 -0.14
CA ALA A 529 -30.15 -29.49 -1.25
C ALA A 529 -30.79 -28.98 -2.56
N SER A 530 -31.86 -28.19 -2.44
CA SER A 530 -32.60 -27.63 -3.56
C SER A 530 -33.34 -26.37 -3.14
N ILE A 531 -33.38 -25.36 -4.00
CA ILE A 531 -34.09 -24.09 -3.76
C ILE A 531 -35.06 -23.85 -4.93
N ASP A 532 -36.33 -23.62 -4.63
CA ASP A 532 -37.34 -23.20 -5.60
C ASP A 532 -37.47 -21.67 -5.58
N MET A 533 -37.01 -21.02 -6.65
CA MET A 533 -36.94 -19.56 -6.77
C MET A 533 -38.31 -18.89 -6.69
N THR A 534 -39.38 -19.60 -7.04
CA THR A 534 -40.75 -19.06 -6.97
C THR A 534 -41.24 -18.86 -5.53
N THR A 535 -40.62 -19.54 -4.56
CA THR A 535 -40.97 -19.41 -3.13
C THR A 535 -40.33 -18.17 -2.48
N LEU A 536 -39.38 -17.52 -3.15
CA LEU A 536 -38.57 -16.42 -2.60
C LEU A 536 -39.17 -15.03 -2.79
N ASN A 537 -40.40 -14.92 -3.30
CA ASN A 537 -41.13 -13.67 -3.55
C ASN A 537 -40.30 -12.62 -4.32
N LEU A 538 -39.66 -13.08 -5.39
CA LEU A 538 -38.77 -12.29 -6.22
C LEU A 538 -39.55 -11.40 -7.19
N THR A 539 -38.93 -10.29 -7.62
CA THR A 539 -39.57 -9.36 -8.56
C THR A 539 -39.57 -9.97 -9.96
N GLU A 540 -40.73 -10.09 -10.59
CA GLU A 540 -40.83 -10.68 -11.92
C GLU A 540 -40.20 -9.80 -13.03
N GLY A 541 -39.74 -10.44 -14.09
CA GLY A 541 -39.27 -9.75 -15.30
C GLY A 541 -37.84 -9.20 -15.22
N MET A 542 -37.04 -9.65 -14.26
CA MET A 542 -35.63 -9.29 -14.11
C MET A 542 -34.76 -10.47 -13.71
N ASP A 543 -33.44 -10.28 -13.80
CA ASP A 543 -32.46 -11.31 -13.46
C ASP A 543 -32.16 -11.30 -11.95
N HIS A 544 -32.08 -12.49 -11.36
CA HIS A 544 -31.75 -12.71 -9.94
C HIS A 544 -30.44 -13.47 -9.79
N TYR A 545 -29.73 -13.23 -8.70
CA TYR A 545 -28.40 -13.79 -8.47
C TYR A 545 -28.40 -14.68 -7.23
N LEU A 546 -27.98 -15.93 -7.39
CA LEU A 546 -27.92 -16.92 -6.31
C LEU A 546 -26.48 -17.29 -6.00
N ARG A 547 -26.14 -17.29 -4.71
CA ARG A 547 -24.86 -17.82 -4.20
C ARG A 547 -25.11 -18.63 -2.94
N ILE A 548 -24.36 -19.71 -2.76
CA ILE A 548 -24.53 -20.63 -1.63
C ILE A 548 -23.18 -20.88 -0.97
N ALA A 549 -23.16 -20.94 0.35
CA ALA A 549 -22.02 -21.41 1.13
C ALA A 549 -22.47 -22.50 2.10
N TYR A 550 -21.58 -23.43 2.44
CA TYR A 550 -21.81 -24.29 3.60
C TYR A 550 -21.66 -23.50 4.90
N ILE A 551 -22.34 -23.93 5.95
CA ILE A 551 -22.16 -23.40 7.31
C ILE A 551 -21.46 -24.46 8.14
N ALA A 552 -20.28 -24.14 8.65
CA ALA A 552 -19.50 -24.99 9.54
C ALA A 552 -19.17 -24.22 10.82
N ASN A 553 -19.34 -24.86 11.97
CA ASN A 553 -19.10 -24.25 13.29
C ASN A 553 -19.85 -22.92 13.52
N GLY A 554 -21.01 -22.72 12.87
CA GLY A 554 -21.82 -21.51 12.99
C GLY A 554 -21.38 -20.33 12.12
N THR A 555 -20.38 -20.50 11.25
CA THR A 555 -19.94 -19.49 10.28
C THR A 555 -20.04 -20.04 8.86
N SER A 556 -20.32 -19.17 7.90
CA SER A 556 -20.24 -19.53 6.48
C SER A 556 -18.81 -19.83 6.07
N LEU A 557 -18.68 -20.82 5.18
CA LEU A 557 -17.49 -21.05 4.36
C LEU A 557 -17.51 -20.11 3.15
N ASP A 558 -16.66 -20.34 2.16
CA ASP A 558 -16.64 -19.55 0.94
C ASP A 558 -17.97 -19.69 0.19
N PHE A 559 -18.41 -18.61 -0.44
CA PHE A 559 -19.58 -18.62 -1.30
C PHE A 559 -19.21 -19.03 -2.71
N THR A 560 -20.11 -19.77 -3.36
CA THR A 560 -20.06 -20.03 -4.80
C THR A 560 -19.98 -18.72 -5.59
N ASP A 561 -19.37 -18.76 -6.78
CA ASP A 561 -19.64 -17.80 -7.85
C ASP A 561 -21.15 -17.68 -8.12
N PRO A 562 -21.63 -16.50 -8.55
CA PRO A 562 -23.04 -16.22 -8.77
C PRO A 562 -23.60 -17.05 -9.92
N VAL A 563 -24.73 -17.70 -9.66
CA VAL A 563 -25.59 -18.27 -10.69
C VAL A 563 -26.73 -17.29 -10.96
N VAL A 564 -26.99 -17.01 -12.25
CA VAL A 564 -28.05 -16.09 -12.66
C VAL A 564 -29.31 -16.88 -12.97
N TRP A 565 -30.42 -16.52 -12.33
CA TRP A 565 -31.76 -16.91 -12.75
C TRP A 565 -32.35 -15.77 -13.58
N TYR A 566 -32.38 -15.95 -14.89
CA TYR A 566 -32.79 -14.92 -15.84
C TYR A 566 -34.29 -14.66 -15.77
N ALA A 567 -34.70 -13.46 -16.19
CA ALA A 567 -36.10 -13.06 -16.30
C ALA A 567 -36.99 -14.04 -17.12
N ASN A 568 -36.38 -14.79 -18.04
CA ASN A 568 -37.05 -15.81 -18.86
C ASN A 568 -37.11 -17.21 -18.18
N GLN A 569 -36.80 -17.30 -16.89
CA GLN A 569 -36.76 -18.54 -16.09
C GLN A 569 -35.75 -19.58 -16.61
N SER A 570 -34.68 -19.12 -17.27
CA SER A 570 -33.51 -19.94 -17.58
C SER A 570 -32.37 -19.63 -16.61
N TRP A 571 -31.41 -20.55 -16.53
CA TRP A 571 -30.23 -20.41 -15.67
C TRP A 571 -29.01 -20.04 -16.50
N SER A 572 -28.08 -19.30 -15.90
CA SER A 572 -26.70 -19.21 -16.41
C SER A 572 -26.02 -20.58 -16.38
N GLU A 573 -24.82 -20.65 -16.95
CA GLU A 573 -24.01 -21.86 -16.88
C GLU A 573 -23.85 -22.33 -15.42
N LEU A 574 -24.28 -23.56 -15.17
CA LEU A 574 -24.15 -24.23 -13.89
C LEU A 574 -22.82 -24.97 -13.89
N TRP A 575 -21.95 -24.58 -12.98
CA TRP A 575 -20.61 -25.10 -12.87
C TRP A 575 -20.55 -26.15 -11.75
N SER A 576 -19.76 -27.19 -11.98
CA SER A 576 -19.50 -28.26 -11.01
C SER A 576 -18.12 -28.06 -10.38
N GLY A 577 -18.07 -27.43 -9.21
CA GLY A 577 -16.84 -27.16 -8.44
C GLY A 577 -16.01 -25.97 -8.96
N ASN A 578 -15.15 -25.40 -8.08
CA ASN A 578 -14.45 -24.11 -8.27
C ASN A 578 -14.09 -23.76 -9.72
N SER A 579 -14.78 -22.78 -10.28
CA SER A 579 -14.53 -22.12 -11.57
C SER A 579 -13.21 -21.34 -11.60
N ASP A 580 -12.73 -20.89 -10.44
CA ASP A 580 -11.40 -20.30 -10.31
C ASP A 580 -10.36 -21.42 -10.11
N GLY A 581 -9.49 -21.63 -11.09
CA GLY A 581 -8.38 -22.59 -11.09
C GLY A 581 -7.29 -22.36 -10.02
N ALA A 582 -7.62 -21.73 -8.89
CA ALA A 582 -6.76 -21.48 -7.73
C ALA A 582 -7.34 -22.20 -6.50
N GLY A 583 -7.42 -23.54 -6.58
CA GLY A 583 -8.01 -24.34 -5.51
C GLY A 583 -7.65 -25.82 -5.53
N ASN A 584 -6.59 -26.23 -6.22
CA ASN A 584 -5.97 -27.53 -5.96
C ASN A 584 -5.00 -27.40 -4.78
N ALA A 585 -5.55 -27.10 -3.59
CA ALA A 585 -4.93 -27.64 -2.39
C ALA A 585 -5.28 -29.12 -2.36
N SER A 586 -4.52 -29.91 -3.11
CA SER A 586 -4.39 -31.32 -2.83
C SER A 586 -3.96 -31.43 -1.37
N MET A 587 -4.90 -31.74 -0.48
CA MET A 587 -4.61 -32.41 0.77
C MET A 587 -4.05 -33.78 0.40
N GLY A 588 -2.78 -33.79 -0.01
CA GLY A 588 -1.94 -34.97 -0.02
C GLY A 588 -1.55 -35.24 1.43
N LEU A 589 -1.90 -36.44 1.86
CA LEU A 589 -1.50 -37.12 3.10
C LEU A 589 -0.17 -36.67 3.72
#